data_AF-A0A973AES1-F1
#
_entry.id   AF-A0A973AES1-F1
#
_cell.length_a   1.000
_cell.length_b   1.000
_cell.length_c   1.000
_cell.angle_alpha   90.00
_cell.angle_beta   90.00
_cell.angle_gamma   90.00
#
_symmetry.space_group_name_H-M   'P 1'
#
loop_
_entity.id
_entity.type
_entity.pdbx_description
1 polymer ?
#
loop_
_entity_poly.entity_id
_entity_poly.type
_entity_poly.pdbx_seq_one_letter_code
_entity_poly.pdbx_strand_id
1 'polypeptide(L)'
;MIKFRSIHDLTSAIDQKAFFEARVLFWGAFPHEPEGIDRIERLLRNRARIDFDPILLVAENRTGAVIGICFVFYFSELQFGYLQYIASDPKR
;
A
#
# COMPACT_ATOMS: atom_id res chain seq x y z
N MET A 1 5.94 14.17 -12.88
CA MET A 1 6.29 14.33 -11.46
C MET A 1 5.50 13.28 -10.71
N ILE A 2 6.21 12.43 -9.97
CA ILE A 2 5.65 11.36 -9.16
C ILE A 2 5.87 11.75 -7.71
N LYS A 3 4.86 11.63 -6.88
CA LYS A 3 4.95 11.84 -5.43
C LYS A 3 4.74 10.50 -4.75
N PHE A 4 5.62 10.15 -3.83
CA PHE A 4 5.44 8.98 -2.98
C PHE A 4 4.82 9.40 -1.66
N ARG A 5 3.91 8.57 -1.15
CA ARG A 5 3.24 8.78 0.12
C ARG A 5 3.11 7.46 0.84
N SER A 6 3.33 7.50 2.16
CA SER A 6 3.13 6.34 3.02
C SER A 6 1.74 6.40 3.64
N ILE A 7 1.04 5.27 3.61
CA ILE A 7 -0.21 5.02 4.30
C ILE A 7 0.13 4.06 5.45
N HIS A 8 0.14 4.60 6.67
CA HIS A 8 0.47 3.86 7.88
C HIS A 8 -0.77 3.32 8.62
N ASP A 9 -1.90 4.02 8.46
CA ASP A 9 -3.21 3.64 8.95
C ASP A 9 -4.28 4.22 8.01
N LEU A 10 -5.53 3.80 8.20
CA LEU A 10 -6.66 4.20 7.36
C LEU A 10 -7.64 5.11 8.13
N THR A 11 -7.11 5.97 9.00
CA THR A 11 -7.94 6.85 9.83
C THR A 11 -8.40 8.10 9.09
N SER A 12 -7.59 8.64 8.18
CA SER A 12 -7.92 9.86 7.43
C SER A 12 -8.70 9.57 6.14
N ALA A 13 -9.57 10.49 5.75
CA ALA A 13 -10.32 10.38 4.49
C ALA A 13 -9.40 10.38 3.25
N ILE A 14 -8.24 11.04 3.33
CA ILE A 14 -7.24 11.08 2.26
C ILE A 14 -6.58 9.71 2.11
N ASP A 15 -6.24 9.05 3.23
CA ASP A 15 -5.68 7.70 3.25
C ASP A 15 -6.68 6.67 2.72
N GLN A 16 -7.93 6.76 3.16
CA GLN A 16 -9.00 5.88 2.69
C GLN A 16 -9.23 6.01 1.19
N LYS A 17 -9.25 7.25 0.66
CA LYS A 17 -9.39 7.48 -0.78
C LYS A 17 -8.25 6.85 -1.57
N ALA A 18 -7.00 7.11 -1.18
CA ALA A 18 -5.86 6.55 -1.90
C ALA A 18 -5.77 5.02 -1.75
N PHE A 19 -6.17 4.47 -0.61
CA PHE A 19 -6.27 3.02 -0.43
C PHE A 19 -7.29 2.41 -1.37
N PHE A 20 -8.44 3.07 -1.56
CA PHE A 20 -9.46 2.62 -2.52
C PHE A 20 -8.93 2.63 -3.97
N GLU A 21 -8.20 3.67 -4.37
CA GLU A 21 -7.55 3.71 -5.69
C GLU A 21 -6.45 2.64 -5.82
N ALA A 22 -5.64 2.44 -4.78
CA ALA A 22 -4.63 1.40 -4.71
C ALA A 22 -5.22 -0.01 -4.84
N ARG A 23 -6.41 -0.24 -4.26
CA ARG A 23 -7.14 -1.52 -4.36
C ARG A 23 -7.52 -1.87 -5.79
N VAL A 24 -7.98 -0.88 -6.58
CA VAL A 24 -8.28 -1.09 -8.01
C VAL A 24 -7.02 -1.49 -8.78
N LEU A 25 -5.89 -0.81 -8.53
CA LEU A 25 -4.61 -1.13 -9.16
C LEU A 25 -4.10 -2.51 -8.73
N PHE A 26 -4.24 -2.84 -7.44
CA PHE A 26 -3.83 -4.13 -6.88
C PHE A 26 -4.53 -5.30 -7.58
N TRP A 27 -5.85 -5.25 -7.73
CA TRP A 27 -6.60 -6.31 -8.39
C TRP A 27 -6.21 -6.50 -9.86
N GLY A 28 -5.86 -5.42 -10.56
CA GLY A 28 -5.34 -5.50 -11.92
C GLY A 28 -3.96 -6.14 -12.01
N ALA A 29 -3.08 -5.87 -11.04
CA ALA A 29 -1.71 -6.37 -11.01
C ALA A 29 -1.58 -7.80 -10.47
N PHE A 30 -2.45 -8.18 -9.52
CA PHE A 30 -2.43 -9.46 -8.82
C PHE A 30 -3.78 -10.20 -8.94
N PRO A 31 -4.23 -10.55 -10.16
CA PRO A 31 -5.56 -11.13 -10.38
C PRO A 31 -5.76 -12.51 -9.73
N HIS A 32 -4.68 -13.19 -9.38
CA HIS A 32 -4.70 -14.52 -8.75
C HIS A 32 -4.62 -14.47 -7.21
N GLU A 33 -4.52 -13.29 -6.61
CA GLU A 33 -4.52 -13.11 -5.15
C GLU A 33 -5.41 -11.91 -4.74
N PRO A 34 -6.69 -11.88 -5.12
CA PRO A 34 -7.57 -10.73 -4.89
C PRO A 34 -7.75 -10.39 -3.40
N GLU A 35 -7.61 -11.37 -2.50
CA GLU A 35 -7.67 -11.20 -1.05
C GLU A 35 -6.43 -10.54 -0.44
N GLY A 36 -5.34 -10.41 -1.21
CA GLY A 36 -4.09 -9.79 -0.76
C GLY A 36 -4.31 -8.36 -0.26
N ILE A 37 -5.11 -7.58 -0.98
CA ILE A 37 -5.42 -6.20 -0.58
C ILE A 37 -6.25 -6.10 0.71
N ASP A 38 -7.13 -7.07 0.97
CA ASP A 38 -7.93 -7.10 2.21
C ASP A 38 -7.07 -7.49 3.41
N ARG A 39 -6.04 -8.33 3.18
CA ARG A 39 -5.00 -8.62 4.17
C ARG A 39 -4.19 -7.36 4.50
N ILE A 40 -3.79 -6.58 3.48
CA ILE A 40 -3.12 -5.29 3.67
C ILE A 40 -3.99 -4.35 4.51
N GLU A 41 -5.27 -4.20 4.16
CA GLU A 41 -6.21 -3.36 4.92
C GLU A 41 -6.24 -3.74 6.40
N ARG A 42 -6.41 -5.03 6.69
CA ARG A 42 -6.46 -5.55 8.05
C ARG A 42 -5.16 -5.31 8.82
N LEU A 43 -4.00 -5.43 8.18
CA LEU A 43 -2.71 -5.17 8.81
C LEU A 43 -2.55 -3.67 9.14
N LEU A 44 -2.86 -2.78 8.21
CA LEU A 44 -2.82 -1.32 8.44
C LEU A 44 -3.74 -0.90 9.59
N ARG A 45 -4.96 -1.48 9.67
CA ARG A 45 -5.90 -1.19 10.76
C ARG A 45 -5.47 -1.75 12.12
N ASN A 46 -4.70 -2.83 12.14
CA ASN A 46 -4.23 -3.49 13.36
C ASN A 46 -2.75 -3.24 13.66
N ARG A 47 -2.15 -2.20 13.06
CA ARG A 47 -0.71 -1.89 13.19
C ARG A 47 -0.21 -1.87 14.64
N ALA A 48 -1.01 -1.38 15.58
CA ALA A 48 -0.62 -1.32 16.99
C ALA A 48 -0.56 -2.70 17.71
N ARG A 49 -1.00 -3.78 17.07
CA ARG A 49 -1.11 -5.13 17.65
C ARG A 49 -0.14 -6.15 17.04
N ILE A 50 0.74 -5.72 16.14
CA ILE A 50 1.68 -6.57 15.43
C ILE A 50 3.12 -6.10 15.70
N ASP A 51 4.06 -7.04 15.61
CA ASP A 51 5.48 -6.89 15.96
C ASP A 51 6.35 -6.36 14.80
N PHE A 52 5.72 -5.96 13.70
CA PHE A 52 6.35 -5.30 12.56
C PHE A 52 5.50 -4.14 12.07
N ASP A 53 6.11 -3.23 11.32
CA ASP A 53 5.44 -2.11 10.69
C ASP A 53 4.95 -2.48 9.28
N PRO A 54 3.63 -2.62 9.04
CA PRO A 54 3.10 -2.71 7.70
C PRO A 54 3.12 -1.31 7.07
N ILE A 55 3.79 -1.17 5.93
CA ILE A 55 3.89 0.10 5.21
C ILE A 55 3.32 -0.09 3.82
N LEU A 56 2.23 0.61 3.52
CA LEU A 56 1.74 0.75 2.16
C LEU A 56 2.20 2.08 1.58
N LEU A 57 3.13 2.02 0.63
CA LEU A 57 3.53 3.17 -0.16
C LEU A 57 2.66 3.25 -1.40
N VAL A 58 2.18 4.46 -1.71
CA VAL A 58 1.50 4.77 -2.96
C VAL A 58 2.31 5.79 -3.75
N ALA A 59 2.37 5.59 -5.06
CA ALA A 59 2.88 6.56 -6.00
C ALA A 59 1.70 7.31 -6.61
N GLU A 60 1.71 8.64 -6.53
CA GLU A 60 0.65 9.52 -7.04
C GLU A 60 1.19 10.37 -8.20
N ASN A 61 0.35 10.57 -9.22
CA ASN A 61 0.66 11.49 -10.32
C ASN A 61 0.34 12.96 -9.94
N ARG A 62 0.48 13.89 -10.88
CA ARG A 62 0.20 15.32 -10.66
C ARG A 62 -1.25 15.63 -10.27
N THR A 63 -2.21 14.78 -10.63
CA THR A 63 -3.63 14.95 -10.26
C THR A 63 -3.96 14.28 -8.93
N GLY A 64 -2.98 13.69 -8.25
CA GLY A 64 -3.17 12.94 -7.01
C GLY A 64 -3.78 11.55 -7.21
N ALA A 65 -3.82 11.04 -8.44
CA ALA A 65 -4.30 9.68 -8.70
C ALA A 65 -3.19 8.66 -8.44
N VAL A 66 -3.52 7.56 -7.78
CA VAL A 66 -2.59 6.45 -7.52
C VAL A 66 -2.22 5.77 -8.84
N ILE A 67 -0.92 5.70 -9.12
CA ILE A 67 -0.32 5.08 -10.31
C ILE A 67 0.65 3.94 -9.97
N GLY A 68 0.85 3.67 -8.68
CA GLY A 68 1.66 2.54 -8.22
C GLY A 68 1.53 2.30 -6.74
N ILE A 69 1.89 1.10 -6.33
CA ILE A 69 1.81 0.61 -4.97
C ILE A 69 3.07 -0.17 -4.61
N CYS A 70 3.42 -0.16 -3.34
CA CYS A 70 4.44 -1.01 -2.76
C CYS A 70 4.03 -1.32 -1.32
N PHE A 71 4.05 -2.60 -0.94
CA PHE A 71 3.71 -3.03 0.41
C PHE A 71 4.87 -3.79 1.03
N VAL A 72 5.30 -3.30 2.20
CA VAL A 72 6.49 -3.76 2.91
C VAL A 72 6.13 -4.14 4.34
N PHE A 73 6.65 -5.28 4.80
CA PHE A 73 6.79 -5.56 6.23
C PHE A 73 8.14 -5.03 6.69
N TYR A 74 8.13 -4.00 7.54
CA TYR A 74 9.35 -3.43 8.09
C TYR A 74 9.58 -3.92 9.52
N PHE A 75 10.71 -4.59 9.74
CA PHE A 75 11.14 -5.12 11.02
C PHE A 75 12.20 -4.19 11.60
N SER A 76 11.78 -3.27 12.47
CA SER A 76 12.62 -2.19 12.98
C SER A 76 13.82 -2.69 13.78
N GLU A 77 13.67 -3.75 14.58
CA GLU A 77 14.78 -4.35 15.33
C GLU A 77 15.88 -4.92 14.43
N LEU A 78 15.48 -5.47 13.27
CA LEU A 78 16.39 -6.07 12.30
C LEU A 78 16.90 -5.08 11.25
N GLN A 79 16.34 -3.86 11.21
CA GLN A 79 16.56 -2.88 10.12
C GLN A 79 16.32 -3.51 8.74
N PHE A 80 15.28 -4.35 8.64
CA PHE A 80 15.00 -5.16 7.45
C PHE A 80 13.61 -4.89 6.90
N GLY A 81 13.52 -4.72 5.58
CA GLY A 81 12.26 -4.56 4.86
C GLY A 81 12.00 -5.75 3.94
N TYR A 82 10.89 -6.43 4.15
CA TYR A 82 10.43 -7.49 3.26
C TYR A 82 9.37 -6.95 2.29
N LEU A 83 9.72 -6.89 1.01
CA LEU A 83 8.85 -6.44 -0.06
C LEU A 83 7.88 -7.57 -0.45
N GLN A 84 6.62 -7.46 -0.05
CA GLN A 84 5.61 -8.46 -0.37
C GLN A 84 4.90 -8.17 -1.70
N TYR A 85 4.58 -6.90 -1.98
CA TYR A 85 3.93 -6.51 -3.24
C TYR A 85 4.56 -5.25 -3.82
N ILE A 86 4.68 -5.20 -5.14
CA ILE A 86 5.03 -4.01 -5.90
C ILE A 86 4.35 -4.04 -7.26
N ALA A 87 3.70 -2.95 -7.63
CA ALA A 87 3.05 -2.82 -8.93
C ALA A 87 2.93 -1.35 -9.35
N SER A 88 2.86 -1.11 -10.66
CA SER A 88 2.54 0.19 -11.25
C SER A 88 1.49 0.04 -12.33
N ASP A 89 0.77 1.12 -12.63
CA ASP A 89 -0.12 1.16 -13.79
C ASP A 89 0.72 1.00 -15.07
N PRO A 90 0.50 -0.04 -15.89
CA PRO A 90 1.32 -0.30 -17.07
C PRO A 90 1.18 0.76 -18.18
N LYS A 91 0.23 1.70 -18.05
CA LYS A 91 -0.01 2.78 -19.00
C LYS A 91 0.59 4.13 -18.57
N ARG A 92 1.31 4.19 -17.44
CA ARG A 92 1.76 5.43 -16.80
C ARG A 92 3.26 5.49 -16.61
#